data_AF-A0A939QSR6-F1
#
_entry.id   AF-A0A939QSR6-F1
#
_cell.length_a   1.000
_cell.length_b   1.000
_cell.length_c   1.000
_cell.angle_alpha   90.00
_cell.angle_beta   90.00
_cell.angle_gamma   90.00
#
_symmetry.space_group_name_H-M   'P 1'
#
loop_
_entity.id
_entity.type
_entity.pdbx_description
1 polymer ?
#
loop_
_entity_poly.entity_id
_entity_poly.type
_entity_poly.pdbx_seq_one_letter_code
_entity_poly.pdbx_strand_id
1 'polypeptide(L)'
;MTNHILQQGIGTTGAVEAQGKARERELLTLRARIRALGRLTAADVFKLGGCLVEAKAILPAASFGPWVRSACGFSTSTALSYVAVYQRLAAYRDRLEGVRVTPAVLFIVAYAEEPLIEQVVAGLEAGQVLTASQTRRITGVTARRKADVDTAPSAEELERRRLAEEQLVTMLNRAFGGLFGSGERPTKAPVKRAARRRVTG
;
A
#
# COMPACT_ATOMS: atom_id res chain seq x y z
N MET A 1 -43.82 29.69 32.27
CA MET A 1 -43.82 28.28 31.82
C MET A 1 -43.01 28.20 30.53
N THR A 2 -42.12 27.23 30.52
CA THR A 2 -40.87 27.11 29.76
C THR A 2 -41.08 26.91 28.26
N ASN A 3 -40.38 27.70 27.43
CA ASN A 3 -40.27 27.48 25.99
C ASN A 3 -38.78 27.38 25.63
N HIS A 4 -38.23 26.18 25.74
CA HIS A 4 -36.88 25.87 25.29
C HIS A 4 -36.85 24.38 24.98
N ILE A 5 -36.67 24.03 23.70
CA ILE A 5 -36.14 22.77 23.12
C ILE A 5 -36.71 22.71 21.71
N LEU A 6 -36.04 23.32 20.71
CA LEU A 6 -36.14 22.94 19.27
C LEU A 6 -34.97 23.58 18.47
N GLN A 7 -33.71 23.41 18.89
CA GLN A 7 -32.53 23.83 18.09
C GLN A 7 -31.33 22.87 18.15
N GLN A 8 -31.56 21.56 18.25
CA GLN A 8 -30.47 20.57 18.27
C GLN A 8 -30.67 19.56 17.13
N GLY A 9 -30.39 19.97 15.89
CA GLY A 9 -30.52 19.07 14.73
C GLY A 9 -29.75 19.46 13.46
N ILE A 10 -29.22 20.69 13.37
CA ILE A 10 -28.59 21.22 12.14
C ILE A 10 -27.05 21.26 12.20
N GLY A 11 -26.46 21.06 13.39
CA GLY A 11 -25.00 21.17 13.57
C GLY A 11 -24.20 19.95 13.11
N THR A 12 -24.79 18.75 13.14
CA THR A 12 -24.04 17.51 12.92
C THR A 12 -23.78 17.23 11.44
N THR A 13 -24.74 17.52 10.56
CA THR A 13 -24.63 17.25 9.12
C THR A 13 -23.57 18.14 8.45
N GLY A 14 -23.53 19.43 8.80
CA GLY A 14 -22.54 20.37 8.26
C GLY A 14 -21.11 20.05 8.69
N ALA A 15 -20.91 19.57 9.92
CA ALA A 15 -19.59 19.18 10.42
C ALA A 15 -19.05 17.92 9.72
N VAL A 16 -19.91 16.92 9.47
CA VAL A 16 -19.52 15.68 8.76
C VAL A 16 -19.17 15.98 7.31
N GLU A 17 -19.94 16.84 6.63
CA GLU A 17 -19.64 17.27 5.25
C GLU A 17 -18.34 18.09 5.16
N ALA A 18 -18.10 18.99 6.12
CA ALA A 18 -16.86 19.75 6.19
C ALA A 18 -15.64 18.84 6.41
N GLN A 19 -15.77 17.84 7.28
CA GLN A 19 -14.73 16.84 7.51
C GLN A 19 -14.46 15.99 6.26
N GLY A 20 -15.50 15.63 5.51
CA GLY A 20 -15.39 14.92 4.23
C GLY A 20 -14.60 15.72 3.20
N LYS A 21 -14.97 17.00 3.01
CA LYS A 21 -14.28 17.93 2.10
C LYS A 21 -12.82 18.17 2.50
N ALA A 22 -12.52 18.23 3.80
CA ALA A 22 -11.15 18.37 4.30
C ALA A 22 -10.30 17.14 3.97
N ARG A 23 -10.80 15.94 4.26
CA ARG A 23 -10.12 14.66 3.92
C ARG A 23 -9.87 14.53 2.43
N GLU A 24 -10.82 14.94 1.59
CA GLU A 24 -10.66 14.93 0.13
C GLU A 24 -9.53 15.87 -0.33
N ARG A 25 -9.45 17.08 0.22
CA ARG A 25 -8.36 18.03 -0.07
C ARG A 25 -6.99 17.49 0.36
N GLU A 26 -6.91 16.82 1.50
CA GLU A 26 -5.68 16.16 1.96
C GLU A 26 -5.25 15.05 0.99
N LEU A 27 -6.18 14.19 0.55
CA LEU A 27 -5.88 13.14 -0.43
C LEU A 27 -5.43 13.69 -1.78
N LEU A 28 -6.02 14.80 -2.24
CA LEU A 28 -5.58 15.50 -3.45
C LEU A 28 -4.16 16.06 -3.29
N THR A 29 -3.85 16.61 -2.12
CA THR A 29 -2.51 17.11 -1.78
C THR A 29 -1.48 15.99 -1.76
N LEU A 30 -1.81 14.84 -1.17
CA LEU A 30 -0.96 13.64 -1.16
C LEU A 30 -0.70 13.13 -2.58
N ARG A 31 -1.74 13.09 -3.41
CA ARG A 31 -1.62 12.72 -4.84
C ARG A 31 -0.68 13.66 -5.58
N ALA A 32 -0.78 14.97 -5.35
CA ALA A 32 0.11 15.95 -5.97
C ALA A 32 1.57 15.76 -5.50
N ARG A 33 1.80 15.56 -4.20
CA ARG A 33 3.12 15.24 -3.64
C ARG A 33 3.73 13.99 -4.28
N ILE A 34 2.96 12.91 -4.40
CA ILE A 34 3.42 11.65 -5.02
C ILE A 34 3.78 11.86 -6.49
N ARG A 35 2.98 12.65 -7.23
CA ARG A 35 3.25 12.92 -8.66
C ARG A 35 4.44 13.84 -8.91
N ALA A 36 4.76 14.70 -7.95
CA ALA A 36 5.94 15.56 -8.02
C ALA A 36 7.24 14.79 -7.78
N LEU A 37 7.19 13.56 -7.25
CA LEU A 37 8.36 12.70 -7.12
C LEU A 37 8.80 12.26 -8.53
N GLY A 38 9.99 12.71 -8.93
CA GLY A 38 10.58 12.39 -10.23
C GLY A 38 11.28 11.03 -10.24
N ARG A 39 12.59 11.02 -10.50
CA ARG A 39 13.40 9.79 -10.50
C ARG A 39 13.47 9.25 -9.07
N LEU A 40 12.94 8.05 -8.84
CA LEU A 40 12.87 7.42 -7.51
C LEU A 40 14.26 7.15 -6.91
N THR A 41 14.80 8.12 -6.19
CA THR A 41 15.94 7.96 -5.27
C THR A 41 15.48 7.29 -3.97
N ALA A 42 16.42 6.89 -3.10
CA ALA A 42 16.07 6.37 -1.77
C ALA A 42 15.21 7.37 -0.97
N ALA A 43 15.58 8.65 -0.98
CA ALA A 43 14.81 9.71 -0.35
C ALA A 43 13.37 9.81 -0.90
N ASP A 44 13.20 9.67 -2.22
CA ASP A 44 11.87 9.69 -2.83
C ASP A 44 11.03 8.46 -2.46
N VAL A 45 11.66 7.29 -2.33
CA VAL A 45 10.99 6.06 -1.84
C VAL A 45 10.45 6.28 -0.42
N PHE A 46 11.23 6.90 0.48
CA PHE A 46 10.78 7.24 1.82
C PHE A 46 9.66 8.28 1.82
N LYS A 47 9.80 9.36 1.05
CA LYS A 47 8.74 10.39 0.91
C LYS A 47 7.44 9.79 0.38
N LEU A 48 7.53 8.91 -0.61
CA LEU A 48 6.38 8.21 -1.19
C LEU A 48 5.72 7.31 -0.13
N GLY A 49 6.52 6.51 0.59
CA GLY A 49 6.01 5.67 1.67
C GLY A 49 5.31 6.47 2.78
N GLY A 50 5.85 7.63 3.16
CA GLY A 50 5.21 8.56 4.09
C GLY A 50 3.85 9.06 3.59
N CYS A 51 3.78 9.53 2.33
CA CYS A 51 2.52 9.97 1.73
C CYS A 51 1.47 8.84 1.70
N LEU A 52 1.90 7.59 1.49
CA LEU A 52 1.00 6.43 1.50
C LEU A 52 0.54 6.04 2.91
N VAL A 53 1.37 6.22 3.94
CA VAL A 53 0.96 6.06 5.34
C VAL A 53 -0.08 7.11 5.72
N GLU A 54 0.14 8.38 5.35
CA GLU A 54 -0.82 9.46 5.53
C GLU A 54 -2.16 9.13 4.82
N ALA A 55 -2.11 8.70 3.55
CA ALA A 55 -3.31 8.31 2.80
C ALA A 55 -4.05 7.14 3.45
N LYS A 56 -3.34 6.15 4.00
CA LYS A 56 -3.91 5.00 4.69
C LYS A 56 -4.56 5.38 6.02
N ALA A 57 -4.13 6.45 6.68
CA ALA A 57 -4.76 6.97 7.89
C ALA A 57 -6.07 7.71 7.60
N ILE A 58 -6.19 8.35 6.43
CA ILE A 58 -7.38 9.09 6.00
C ILE A 58 -8.44 8.14 5.42
N LEU A 59 -8.02 7.16 4.63
CA LEU A 59 -8.90 6.26 3.91
C LEU A 59 -9.31 5.04 4.76
N PRO A 60 -10.57 4.58 4.64
CA PRO A 60 -10.94 3.25 5.09
C PRO A 60 -10.08 2.18 4.41
N ALA A 61 -9.81 1.07 5.09
CA ALA A 61 -8.95 -0.01 4.59
C ALA A 61 -9.37 -0.52 3.19
N ALA A 62 -10.69 -0.66 2.96
CA ALA A 62 -11.25 -1.09 1.68
C ALA A 62 -11.02 -0.09 0.53
N SER A 63 -10.89 1.21 0.83
CA SER A 63 -10.76 2.27 -0.18
C SER A 63 -9.32 2.56 -0.58
N PHE A 64 -8.34 2.11 0.21
CA PHE A 64 -6.92 2.37 -0.05
C PHE A 64 -6.45 1.78 -1.39
N GLY A 65 -6.80 0.52 -1.69
CA GLY A 65 -6.37 -0.15 -2.92
C GLY A 65 -6.88 0.52 -4.21
N PRO A 66 -8.19 0.80 -4.33
CA PRO A 66 -8.74 1.57 -5.44
C PRO A 66 -8.12 2.96 -5.59
N TRP A 67 -7.94 3.69 -4.48
CA TRP A 67 -7.33 5.02 -4.49
C TRP A 67 -5.88 4.96 -4.99
N VAL A 68 -5.07 4.02 -4.52
CA VAL A 68 -3.67 3.84 -4.97
C VAL A 68 -3.60 3.66 -6.49
N ARG A 69 -4.44 2.79 -7.05
CA ARG A 69 -4.46 2.54 -8.51
C ARG A 69 -4.80 3.81 -9.30
N SER A 70 -5.83 4.53 -8.88
CA SER A 70 -6.29 5.77 -9.53
C SER A 70 -5.33 6.95 -9.35
N ALA A 71 -4.80 7.12 -8.14
CA ALA A 71 -4.00 8.28 -7.78
C ALA A 71 -2.54 8.15 -8.22
N CYS A 72 -1.97 6.95 -8.07
CA CYS A 72 -0.53 6.71 -8.19
C CYS A 72 -0.12 5.84 -9.38
N GLY A 73 -1.05 5.09 -9.99
CA GLY A 73 -0.78 4.30 -11.20
C GLY A 73 -0.02 2.98 -10.99
N PHE A 74 0.17 2.54 -9.75
CA PHE A 74 0.77 1.23 -9.41
C PHE A 74 -0.17 0.36 -8.57
N SER A 75 0.23 -0.89 -8.35
CA SER A 75 -0.58 -1.87 -7.60
C SER A 75 -0.62 -1.57 -6.10
N THR A 76 -1.67 -2.02 -5.41
CA THR A 76 -1.75 -1.98 -3.95
C THR A 76 -0.56 -2.70 -3.29
N SER A 77 -0.09 -3.80 -3.86
CA SER A 77 1.08 -4.54 -3.35
C SER A 77 2.36 -3.70 -3.39
N THR A 78 2.55 -2.93 -4.46
CA THR A 78 3.66 -1.98 -4.59
C THR A 78 3.54 -0.87 -3.55
N ALA A 79 2.34 -0.31 -3.35
CA ALA A 79 2.10 0.70 -2.31
C ALA A 79 2.44 0.19 -0.91
N LEU A 80 2.03 -1.04 -0.59
CA LEU A 80 2.34 -1.65 0.69
C LEU A 80 3.84 -1.91 0.87
N SER A 81 4.58 -2.15 -0.21
CA SER A 81 6.05 -2.27 -0.16
C SER A 81 6.71 -0.92 0.19
N TYR A 82 6.22 0.19 -0.37
CA TYR A 82 6.67 1.53 0.01
C TYR A 82 6.34 1.89 1.46
N VAL A 83 5.13 1.55 1.90
CA VAL A 83 4.72 1.72 3.31
C VAL A 83 5.64 0.92 4.24
N ALA A 84 5.93 -0.34 3.88
CA ALA A 84 6.84 -1.19 4.65
C ALA A 84 8.25 -0.59 4.74
N VAL A 85 8.78 -0.05 3.64
CA VAL A 85 10.07 0.67 3.64
C VAL A 85 10.03 1.84 4.62
N TYR A 86 9.02 2.71 4.53
CA TYR A 86 8.92 3.88 5.40
C TYR A 86 8.82 3.50 6.88
N GLN A 87 8.01 2.49 7.21
CA GLN A 87 7.77 2.10 8.60
C GLN A 87 8.93 1.28 9.20
N ARG A 88 9.50 0.34 8.45
CA ARG A 88 10.49 -0.60 8.98
C ARG A 88 11.92 -0.13 8.81
N LEU A 89 12.21 0.70 7.80
CA LEU A 89 13.55 1.22 7.55
C LEU A 89 13.72 2.68 8.02
N ALA A 90 12.80 3.20 8.83
CA ALA A 90 12.86 4.57 9.35
C ALA A 90 14.18 4.86 10.09
N ALA A 91 14.64 3.92 10.93
CA ALA A 91 15.90 4.05 11.67
C ALA A 91 17.15 4.03 10.78
N TYR A 92 17.03 3.49 9.56
CA TYR A 92 18.11 3.36 8.59
C TYR A 92 18.07 4.46 7.51
N ARG A 93 17.12 5.38 7.60
CA ARG A 93 16.83 6.34 6.53
C ARG A 93 18.05 7.17 6.13
N ASP A 94 18.71 7.81 7.09
CA ASP A 94 19.83 8.71 6.81
C ASP A 94 21.00 7.95 6.14
N ARG A 95 21.26 6.73 6.61
CA ARG A 95 22.25 5.81 6.03
C ARG A 95 21.89 5.42 4.60
N LEU A 96 20.63 5.08 4.35
CA LEU A 96 20.13 4.65 3.05
C LEU A 96 20.00 5.78 2.03
N GLU A 97 19.78 7.02 2.47
CA GLU A 97 19.76 8.20 1.59
C GLU A 97 21.17 8.59 1.11
N GLY A 98 22.21 8.29 1.90
CA GLY A 98 23.61 8.55 1.55
C GLY A 98 24.24 7.55 0.57
N VAL A 99 23.58 6.43 0.27
CA VAL A 99 24.13 5.35 -0.56
C VAL A 99 23.33 5.14 -1.84
N ARG A 100 23.99 4.55 -2.85
CA ARG A 100 23.32 4.18 -4.10
C ARG A 100 22.55 2.88 -3.92
N VAL A 101 21.26 2.97 -3.68
CA VAL A 101 20.36 1.81 -3.53
C VAL A 101 19.17 1.89 -4.49
N THR A 102 18.71 0.73 -4.98
CA THR A 102 17.53 0.65 -5.85
C THR A 102 16.26 0.40 -5.04
N PRO A 103 15.08 0.87 -5.48
CA PRO A 103 13.82 0.59 -4.80
C PRO A 103 13.55 -0.91 -4.60
N ALA A 104 13.97 -1.75 -5.56
CA ALA A 104 13.80 -3.20 -5.47
C ALA A 104 14.57 -3.81 -4.28
N VAL A 105 15.77 -3.31 -3.99
CA VAL A 105 16.55 -3.73 -2.81
C VAL A 105 15.84 -3.28 -1.54
N LEU A 106 15.41 -2.01 -1.47
CA LEU A 106 14.66 -1.48 -0.32
C LEU A 106 13.40 -2.30 -0.02
N PHE A 107 12.65 -2.69 -1.05
CA PHE A 107 11.45 -3.53 -0.89
C PHE A 107 11.76 -4.90 -0.31
N ILE A 108 12.91 -5.50 -0.61
CA ILE A 108 13.30 -6.79 -0.03
C ILE A 108 13.72 -6.59 1.42
N VAL A 109 14.60 -5.62 1.68
CA VAL A 109 15.14 -5.33 3.01
C VAL A 109 14.03 -4.97 3.99
N ALA A 110 13.00 -4.26 3.53
CA ALA A 110 11.84 -3.92 4.36
C ALA A 110 11.12 -5.16 4.95
N TYR A 111 11.26 -6.37 4.40
CA TYR A 111 10.68 -7.59 4.98
C TYR A 111 11.71 -8.50 5.66
N ALA A 112 12.97 -8.08 5.73
CA ALA A 112 14.01 -8.82 6.42
C ALA A 112 13.94 -8.59 7.95
N GLU A 113 14.66 -9.43 8.68
CA GLU A 113 14.87 -9.27 10.12
C GLU A 113 15.99 -8.26 10.38
N GLU A 114 15.95 -7.58 11.52
CA GLU A 114 16.89 -6.51 11.90
C GLU A 114 18.37 -6.84 11.65
N PRO A 115 18.92 -8.02 12.04
CA PRO A 115 20.33 -8.31 11.79
C PRO A 115 20.67 -8.41 10.29
N LEU A 116 19.71 -8.85 9.47
CA LEU A 116 19.89 -8.94 8.02
C LEU A 116 19.70 -7.57 7.35
N ILE A 117 18.87 -6.70 7.92
CA ILE A 117 18.77 -5.29 7.50
C ILE A 117 20.12 -4.62 7.71
N GLU A 118 20.69 -4.71 8.91
CA GLU A 118 22.00 -4.15 9.25
C GLU A 118 23.09 -4.65 8.31
N GLN A 119 23.15 -5.96 8.06
CA GLN A 119 24.12 -6.57 7.15
C GLN A 119 24.02 -5.98 5.73
N VAL A 120 22.80 -5.78 5.21
CA VAL A 120 22.61 -5.19 3.88
C VAL A 120 22.99 -3.72 3.87
N VAL A 121 22.61 -2.94 4.90
CA VAL A 121 22.92 -1.51 4.99
C VAL A 121 24.44 -1.31 5.07
N ALA A 122 25.15 -2.06 5.92
CA ALA A 122 26.59 -1.99 6.03
C ALA A 122 27.29 -2.33 4.70
N GLY A 123 26.78 -3.30 3.94
CA GLY A 123 27.29 -3.62 2.60
C GLY A 123 27.13 -2.45 1.61
N LEU A 124 25.98 -1.77 1.64
CA LEU A 124 25.73 -0.59 0.79
C LEU A 124 26.65 0.59 1.16
N GLU A 125 26.89 0.82 2.45
CA GLU A 125 27.81 1.85 2.96
C GLU A 125 29.25 1.58 2.56
N ALA A 126 29.65 0.31 2.49
CA ALA A 126 30.94 -0.11 1.96
C ALA A 126 31.05 0.05 0.42
N GLY A 127 30.05 0.64 -0.24
CA GLY A 127 30.04 0.89 -1.67
C GLY A 127 29.64 -0.31 -2.53
N GLN A 128 29.15 -1.40 -1.92
CA GLN A 128 28.71 -2.56 -2.69
C GLN A 128 27.42 -2.24 -3.45
N VAL A 129 27.43 -2.49 -4.76
CA VAL A 129 26.21 -2.40 -5.58
C VAL A 129 25.44 -3.70 -5.44
N LEU A 130 24.54 -3.76 -4.46
CA LEU A 130 23.71 -4.94 -4.24
C LEU A 130 22.53 -4.99 -5.23
N THR A 131 22.38 -6.13 -5.87
CA THR A 131 21.22 -6.44 -6.73
C THR A 131 20.09 -7.08 -5.93
N ALA A 132 18.86 -6.97 -6.40
CA ALA A 132 17.69 -7.63 -5.79
C ALA A 132 17.88 -9.16 -5.60
N SER A 133 18.64 -9.81 -6.48
CA SER A 133 18.97 -11.24 -6.34
C SER A 133 19.91 -11.51 -5.17
N GLN A 134 20.99 -10.73 -5.05
CA GLN A 134 21.93 -10.82 -3.94
C GLN A 134 21.26 -10.49 -2.60
N THR A 135 20.48 -9.42 -2.54
CA THR A 135 19.73 -9.07 -1.32
C THR A 135 18.78 -10.18 -0.90
N ARG A 136 18.12 -10.86 -1.83
CA ARG A 136 17.28 -12.03 -1.50
C ARG A 136 18.07 -13.22 -0.96
N ARG A 137 19.29 -13.44 -1.46
CA ARG A 137 20.18 -14.49 -0.92
C ARG A 137 20.61 -14.18 0.51
N ILE A 138 20.91 -12.92 0.81
CA ILE A 138 21.30 -12.47 2.15
C ILE A 138 20.12 -12.56 3.11
N THR A 139 18.95 -12.04 2.69
CA THR A 139 17.80 -11.85 3.59
C THR A 139 16.87 -13.06 3.69
N GLY A 140 16.93 -14.00 2.75
CA GLY A 140 16.02 -15.16 2.69
C GLY A 140 14.54 -14.82 2.40
N VAL A 141 14.20 -13.55 2.15
CA VAL A 141 12.80 -13.06 2.08
C VAL A 141 11.96 -13.76 1.03
N THR A 142 12.53 -14.21 -0.09
CA THR A 142 11.78 -15.03 -1.07
C THR A 142 11.38 -16.40 -0.55
N ALA A 143 12.20 -17.02 0.30
CA ALA A 143 11.88 -18.30 0.91
C ALA A 143 10.75 -18.12 1.95
N ARG A 144 10.82 -17.05 2.75
CA ARG A 144 9.79 -16.72 3.75
C ARG A 144 8.45 -16.37 3.12
N ARG A 145 8.45 -15.50 2.09
CA ARG A 145 7.21 -15.13 1.37
C ARG A 145 6.58 -16.31 0.64
N LYS A 146 7.36 -17.28 0.17
CA LYS A 146 6.83 -18.52 -0.42
C LYS A 146 6.16 -19.40 0.64
N ALA A 147 6.78 -19.56 1.81
CA ALA A 147 6.16 -20.28 2.94
C ALA A 147 4.86 -19.60 3.43
N ASP A 148 4.84 -18.27 3.49
CA ASP A 148 3.64 -17.51 3.84
C ASP A 148 2.54 -17.62 2.77
N VAL A 149 2.90 -17.71 1.49
CA VAL A 149 1.96 -17.94 0.37
C VAL A 149 1.43 -19.36 0.35
N ASP A 150 2.25 -20.36 0.68
CA ASP A 150 1.80 -21.75 0.83
C ASP A 150 0.82 -21.89 2.02
N THR A 151 0.83 -20.92 2.95
CA THR A 151 -0.12 -20.78 4.08
C THR A 151 -1.27 -19.80 3.78
N ALA A 152 -1.26 -19.14 2.62
CA ALA A 152 -2.24 -18.11 2.29
C ALA A 152 -3.59 -18.69 1.86
N PRO A 153 -4.69 -17.95 2.10
CA PRO A 153 -6.04 -18.39 1.73
C PRO A 153 -6.19 -18.63 0.21
N SER A 154 -6.98 -19.64 -0.14
CA SER A 154 -7.15 -20.12 -1.52
C SER A 154 -7.69 -19.03 -2.47
N ALA A 155 -7.52 -19.24 -3.78
CA ALA A 155 -8.03 -18.32 -4.80
C ALA A 155 -9.56 -18.08 -4.68
N GLU A 156 -10.32 -19.06 -4.20
CA GLU A 156 -11.76 -18.93 -3.96
C GLU A 156 -12.05 -18.04 -2.75
N GLU A 157 -11.25 -18.14 -1.69
CA GLU A 157 -11.36 -17.28 -0.51
C GLU A 157 -11.04 -15.82 -0.87
N LEU A 158 -10.04 -15.61 -1.72
CA LEU A 158 -9.68 -14.28 -2.20
C LEU A 158 -10.79 -13.68 -3.08
N GLU A 159 -11.46 -14.50 -3.89
CA GLU A 159 -12.58 -14.05 -4.71
C GLU A 159 -13.82 -13.72 -3.86
N ARG A 160 -14.07 -14.49 -2.78
CA ARG A 160 -15.11 -14.16 -1.79
C ARG A 160 -14.81 -12.84 -1.08
N ARG A 161 -13.55 -12.58 -0.72
CA ARG A 161 -13.12 -11.32 -0.14
C ARG A 161 -13.29 -10.15 -1.10
N ARG A 162 -12.97 -10.33 -2.39
CA ARG A 162 -13.24 -9.32 -3.42
C ARG A 162 -14.73 -9.04 -3.60
N LEU A 163 -15.56 -10.07 -3.68
CA LEU A 163 -17.02 -9.91 -3.79
C LEU A 163 -17.59 -9.18 -2.57
N ALA A 164 -17.09 -9.47 -1.37
CA ALA A 164 -17.48 -8.75 -0.15
C ALA A 164 -17.03 -7.28 -0.17
N GLU A 165 -15.82 -7.00 -0.67
CA GLU A 165 -15.32 -5.63 -0.86
C GLU A 165 -16.15 -4.86 -1.90
N GLU A 166 -16.50 -5.48 -3.02
CA GLU A 166 -17.35 -4.88 -4.06
C GLU A 166 -18.77 -4.59 -3.56
N GLN A 167 -19.34 -5.49 -2.76
CA GLN A 167 -20.62 -5.27 -2.10
C GLN A 167 -20.58 -4.11 -1.11
N LEU A 168 -19.48 -3.98 -0.35
CA LEU A 168 -19.25 -2.84 0.55
C LEU A 168 -19.14 -1.53 -0.21
N VAL A 169 -18.37 -1.48 -1.30
CA VAL A 169 -18.26 -0.28 -2.16
C VAL A 169 -19.61 0.09 -2.76
N THR A 170 -20.40 -0.91 -3.19
CA THR A 170 -21.76 -0.69 -3.71
C THR A 170 -22.69 -0.12 -2.64
N MET A 171 -22.66 -0.67 -1.41
CA MET A 171 -23.45 -0.17 -0.29
C MET A 171 -23.04 1.25 0.10
N LEU A 172 -21.74 1.55 0.14
CA LEU A 172 -21.23 2.87 0.47
C LEU A 172 -21.57 3.92 -0.60
N ASN A 173 -21.49 3.55 -1.88
CA ASN A 173 -21.95 4.42 -2.97
C ASN A 173 -23.44 4.73 -2.88
N ARG A 174 -24.25 3.77 -2.43
CA ARG A 174 -25.69 3.97 -2.22
C ARG A 174 -25.97 4.88 -1.03
N ALA A 175 -25.19 4.78 0.04
CA ALA A 175 -25.33 5.62 1.23
C ALA A 175 -24.81 7.06 1.03
N PHE A 176 -23.84 7.25 0.14
CA PHE A 176 -23.16 8.54 -0.08
C PHE A 176 -23.31 9.11 -1.51
N GLY A 177 -24.37 8.74 -2.23
CA GLY A 177 -24.74 9.40 -3.49
C GLY A 177 -23.75 9.24 -4.66
N GLY A 178 -23.06 8.10 -4.75
CA GLY A 178 -22.26 7.73 -5.94
C GLY A 178 -20.84 8.31 -6.00
N LEU A 179 -20.27 8.72 -4.86
CA LEU A 179 -18.97 9.41 -4.80
C LEU A 179 -17.75 8.51 -5.13
N PHE A 180 -17.85 7.19 -5.04
CA PHE A 180 -16.74 6.26 -5.34
C PHE A 180 -16.99 5.57 -6.69
N GLY A 181 -16.47 6.16 -7.77
CA GLY A 181 -16.72 5.73 -9.15
C GLY A 181 -16.70 4.21 -9.39
N SER A 182 -17.71 3.73 -10.12
CA SER A 182 -17.85 2.34 -10.57
C SER A 182 -16.61 1.92 -11.36
N GLY A 183 -15.71 1.17 -10.72
CA GLY A 183 -14.52 0.63 -11.37
C GLY A 183 -14.93 -0.19 -12.58
N GLU A 184 -14.49 0.23 -13.77
CA GLU A 184 -14.53 -0.61 -14.97
C GLU A 184 -13.93 -1.99 -14.65
N ARG A 185 -14.69 -3.03 -14.98
CA ARG A 185 -14.25 -4.42 -14.92
C ARG A 185 -12.93 -4.56 -15.68
N PRO A 186 -11.80 -4.93 -15.07
CA PRO A 186 -10.67 -5.42 -15.84
C PRO A 186 -11.10 -6.73 -16.50
N THR A 187 -11.19 -6.70 -17.82
CA THR A 187 -11.48 -7.85 -18.66
C THR A 187 -10.61 -9.05 -18.26
N LYS A 188 -11.26 -10.21 -18.05
CA LYS A 188 -10.65 -11.48 -17.63
C LYS A 188 -9.35 -11.77 -18.39
N ALA A 189 -8.20 -11.65 -17.71
CA ALA A 189 -6.96 -12.26 -18.17
C ALA A 189 -7.00 -13.75 -17.77
N PRO A 190 -6.76 -14.70 -18.70
CA PRO A 190 -6.85 -16.12 -18.39
C PRO A 190 -5.70 -16.53 -17.46
N VAL A 191 -6.07 -17.04 -16.28
CA VAL A 191 -5.12 -17.67 -15.35
C VAL A 191 -4.61 -18.96 -15.97
N LYS A 192 -3.37 -18.97 -16.46
CA LYS A 192 -2.69 -20.20 -16.88
C LYS A 192 -2.51 -21.11 -15.65
N ARG A 193 -3.26 -22.21 -15.60
CA ARG A 193 -3.04 -23.31 -14.66
C ARG A 193 -1.65 -23.91 -14.92
N ALA A 194 -0.73 -23.78 -13.97
CA ALA A 194 0.52 -24.53 -13.98
C ALA A 194 0.20 -26.02 -13.81
N ALA A 195 0.51 -26.83 -14.82
CA ALA A 195 0.35 -28.27 -14.79
C ALA A 195 1.27 -28.88 -13.74
N ARG A 196 0.70 -29.61 -12.76
CA ARG A 196 1.46 -30.49 -11.87
C ARG A 196 1.99 -31.65 -12.70
N ARG A 197 3.31 -31.72 -12.87
CA ARG A 197 4.01 -32.90 -13.40
C ARG A 197 3.96 -33.97 -12.30
N ARG A 198 3.23 -35.08 -12.53
CA ARG A 198 3.38 -36.30 -11.74
C ARG A 198 4.77 -36.85 -12.01
N VAL A 199 5.56 -37.03 -10.95
CA VAL A 199 6.72 -37.91 -10.97
C VAL A 199 6.19 -39.28 -10.57
N THR A 200 6.06 -40.16 -11.55
CA THR A 200 5.93 -41.61 -11.35
C THR A 200 7.32 -42.21 -11.52
N GLY A 201 7.89 -42.70 -10.43
CA GLY A 201 8.78 -43.85 -10.47
C GLY A 201 7.95 -45.11 -10.40
#